data_AF-W7ACG8-F1
#
_entry.id   AF-W7ACG8-F1
#
_cell.length_a   1.000
_cell.length_b   1.000
_cell.length_c   1.000
_cell.angle_alpha   90.00
_cell.angle_beta   90.00
_cell.angle_gamma   90.00
#
_symmetry.space_group_name_H-M   'P 1'
#
loop_
_entity.id
_entity.type
_entity.pdbx_description
1 polymer ?
#
loop_
_entity_poly.entity_id
_entity_poly.type
_entity_poly.pdbx_seq_one_letter_code
_entity_poly.pdbx_strand_id
1 'polypeptide(L)'
;MNVARQLCIFTHRRFLGNIVRGPQPKEIAKNVEYAMDFLHKKSYTYQDFKQQCESLRIFVYFGLVGVLSVDLLINPLKSSYWDRFSPLNMFIRFFRFFKNSEDDIFRHNGSASYDQYVRLIR
;
A
#
# COMPACT_ATOMS: atom_id res chain seq x y z
N MET A 1 -14.33 0.32 -47.32
CA MET A 1 -14.50 0.34 -45.85
C MET A 1 -13.44 1.27 -45.25
N ASN A 2 -13.79 2.43 -44.69
CA ASN A 2 -13.17 2.94 -43.45
C ASN A 2 -13.54 4.39 -43.07
N VAL A 3 -14.21 5.17 -43.93
CA VAL A 3 -14.74 6.49 -43.52
C VAL A 3 -15.85 6.33 -42.49
N ALA A 4 -16.80 5.42 -42.72
CA ALA A 4 -17.84 5.08 -41.74
C ALA A 4 -17.28 4.54 -40.41
N ARG A 5 -16.14 3.83 -40.47
CA ARG A 5 -15.47 3.27 -39.29
C ARG A 5 -14.73 4.35 -38.50
N GLN A 6 -14.08 5.30 -39.18
CA GLN A 6 -13.50 6.50 -38.55
C GLN A 6 -14.59 7.37 -37.91
N LEU A 7 -15.72 7.60 -38.58
CA LEU A 7 -16.85 8.34 -38.02
C LEU A 7 -17.42 7.67 -36.76
N CYS A 8 -17.55 6.34 -36.74
CA CYS A 8 -17.97 5.60 -35.55
C CYS A 8 -17.00 5.68 -34.36
N ILE A 9 -15.70 5.91 -34.59
CA ILE A 9 -14.72 6.10 -33.51
C ILE A 9 -14.82 7.52 -32.92
N PHE A 10 -15.15 8.52 -33.75
CA PHE A 10 -15.30 9.91 -33.31
C PHE A 10 -16.67 10.23 -32.69
N THR A 11 -17.72 9.42 -32.94
CA THR A 11 -19.06 9.61 -32.35
C THR A 11 -19.14 9.23 -30.86
N HIS A 12 -18.09 8.65 -30.28
CA HIS A 12 -18.01 8.40 -28.83
C HIS A 12 -17.52 9.61 -28.01
N ARG A 13 -17.63 10.84 -28.53
CA ARG A 13 -17.58 12.03 -27.67
C ARG A 13 -18.92 12.16 -26.93
N ARG A 14 -19.00 11.57 -25.74
CA ARG A 14 -20.10 11.84 -24.80
C ARG A 14 -20.10 13.35 -24.47
N PHE A 15 -21.09 14.09 -24.99
CA PHE A 15 -21.36 15.49 -24.65
C PHE A 15 -21.97 15.62 -23.24
N LEU A 16 -21.30 15.06 -22.22
CA LEU A 16 -21.71 15.11 -20.82
C LEU A 16 -21.33 16.46 -20.19
N GLY A 17 -21.88 17.54 -20.72
CA GLY A 17 -21.64 18.90 -20.23
C GLY A 17 -20.17 19.36 -20.38
N ASN A 18 -19.96 20.67 -20.36
CA ASN A 18 -18.62 21.28 -20.44
C ASN A 18 -17.84 21.18 -19.12
N ILE A 19 -18.16 20.18 -18.29
CA ILE A 19 -17.66 20.09 -16.92
C ILE A 19 -16.20 19.65 -17.00
N VAL A 20 -15.31 20.48 -16.46
CA VAL A 20 -13.88 20.20 -16.42
C VAL A 20 -13.68 18.90 -15.63
N ARG A 21 -13.06 17.92 -16.27
CA ARG A 21 -12.71 16.65 -15.63
C ARG A 21 -11.77 16.96 -14.46
N GLY A 22 -12.08 16.46 -13.27
CA GLY A 22 -11.23 16.63 -12.09
C GLY A 22 -9.83 16.02 -12.28
N PRO A 23 -8.89 16.28 -11.34
CA PRO A 23 -7.52 15.81 -11.43
C PRO A 23 -7.45 14.29 -11.61
N GLN A 24 -6.45 13.85 -12.39
CA GLN A 24 -6.22 12.43 -12.56
C GLN A 24 -5.61 11.82 -11.29
N PRO A 25 -5.78 10.51 -11.04
CA PRO A 25 -5.17 9.86 -9.87
C PRO A 25 -3.64 10.01 -9.78
N LYS A 26 -2.97 10.20 -10.93
CA LYS A 26 -1.52 10.42 -11.00
C LYS A 26 -1.09 11.84 -10.58
N GLU A 27 -2.00 12.80 -10.58
CA GLU A 27 -1.72 14.19 -10.21
C GLU A 27 -1.83 14.36 -8.69
N ILE A 28 -0.88 13.79 -7.94
CA ILE A 28 -0.92 13.72 -6.47
C ILE A 28 -1.04 15.11 -5.84
N ALA A 29 -0.26 16.10 -6.32
CA ALA A 29 -0.28 17.47 -5.78
C ALA A 29 -1.68 18.10 -5.82
N LYS A 30 -2.37 17.98 -6.96
CA LYS A 30 -3.75 18.49 -7.10
C LYS A 30 -4.72 17.71 -6.21
N ASN A 31 -4.58 16.39 -6.14
CA ASN A 31 -5.43 15.58 -5.26
C ASN A 31 -5.25 15.94 -3.79
N VAL A 32 -4.02 16.27 -3.35
CA VAL A 32 -3.77 16.75 -1.98
C VAL A 32 -4.51 18.06 -1.75
N GLU A 33 -4.48 19.01 -2.69
CA GLU A 33 -5.18 20.28 -2.57
C GLU A 33 -6.69 20.08 -2.41
N TYR A 34 -7.32 19.26 -3.26
CA TYR A 34 -8.74 18.93 -3.12
C TYR A 34 -9.08 18.17 -1.83
N ALA A 35 -8.19 17.28 -1.37
CA ALA A 35 -8.38 16.56 -0.11
C ALA A 35 -8.27 17.51 1.10
N MET A 36 -7.37 18.50 1.05
CA MET A 36 -7.27 19.52 2.09
C MET A 36 -8.44 20.49 2.05
N ASP A 37 -8.93 20.82 0.86
CA ASP A 37 -10.13 21.64 0.69
C ASP A 37 -11.37 20.98 1.28
N PHE A 38 -11.46 19.65 1.29
CA PHE A 38 -12.54 18.94 1.99
C PHE A 38 -12.58 19.25 3.50
N LEU A 39 -11.42 19.46 4.12
CA LEU A 39 -11.31 19.71 5.57
C LEU A 39 -11.45 21.19 5.92
N HIS A 40 -11.00 22.08 5.04
CA HIS A 40 -10.93 23.52 5.33
C HIS A 40 -12.02 24.35 4.65
N LYS A 41 -12.61 23.88 3.54
CA LYS A 41 -13.55 24.65 2.72
C LYS A 41 -14.88 23.91 2.58
N LYS A 42 -15.98 24.64 2.70
CA LYS A 42 -17.31 24.11 2.41
C LYS A 42 -17.47 23.93 0.90
N SER A 43 -17.89 22.74 0.46
CA SER A 43 -18.27 22.49 -0.93
C SER A 43 -19.61 23.17 -1.25
N TYR A 44 -19.64 24.04 -2.26
CA TYR A 44 -20.86 24.72 -2.69
C TYR A 44 -21.65 23.90 -3.72
N THR A 45 -20.95 23.12 -4.55
CA THR A 45 -21.56 22.28 -5.58
C THR A 45 -21.34 20.80 -5.26
N TYR A 46 -22.32 19.96 -5.60
CA TYR A 46 -22.21 18.50 -5.45
C TYR A 46 -21.00 17.93 -6.21
N GLN A 47 -20.65 18.52 -7.35
CA GLN A 47 -19.49 18.09 -8.14
C GLN A 47 -18.18 18.33 -7.39
N ASP A 48 -18.04 19.47 -6.71
CA ASP A 48 -16.87 19.77 -5.89
C ASP A 48 -16.77 18.78 -4.73
N PHE A 49 -17.88 18.57 -4.03
CA PHE A 49 -17.95 17.59 -2.94
C PHE A 49 -17.55 16.18 -3.39
N LYS A 50 -18.08 15.74 -4.55
CA LYS A 50 -17.72 14.46 -5.14
C LYS A 50 -16.23 14.39 -5.46
N GLN A 51 -15.67 15.42 -6.08
CA GLN A 51 -14.25 15.45 -6.45
C GLN A 51 -13.35 15.40 -5.22
N GLN A 52 -13.69 16.15 -4.17
CA GLN A 52 -12.98 16.14 -2.90
C GLN A 52 -12.98 14.73 -2.27
N CYS A 53 -14.11 14.04 -2.24
CA CYS A 53 -14.22 12.66 -1.75
C CYS A 53 -13.39 11.66 -2.58
N GLU A 54 -13.39 11.79 -3.91
CA GLU A 54 -12.58 10.94 -4.80
C GLU A 54 -11.08 11.15 -4.55
N SER A 55 -10.64 12.41 -4.42
CA SER A 55 -9.25 12.73 -4.09
C SER A 55 -8.85 12.23 -2.69
N LEU A 56 -9.73 12.37 -1.69
CA LEU A 56 -9.50 11.88 -0.32
C LEU A 56 -9.35 10.36 -0.25
N ARG A 57 -10.12 9.60 -1.04
CA ARG A 57 -10.12 8.13 -1.03
C ARG A 57 -8.73 7.53 -1.19
N ILE A 58 -7.93 8.09 -2.08
CA ILE A 58 -6.57 7.59 -2.36
C ILE A 58 -5.70 7.73 -1.11
N PHE A 59 -5.75 8.89 -0.44
CA PHE A 59 -4.97 9.13 0.77
C PHE A 59 -5.45 8.29 1.95
N VAL A 60 -6.76 8.08 2.10
CA VAL A 60 -7.30 7.21 3.16
C VAL A 60 -6.84 5.77 2.95
N TYR A 61 -6.94 5.26 1.72
CA TYR A 61 -6.51 3.91 1.40
C TYR A 61 -5.02 3.70 1.69
N PHE A 62 -4.15 4.53 1.10
CA PHE A 62 -2.70 4.38 1.29
C PHE A 62 -2.26 4.74 2.71
N GLY A 63 -2.93 5.69 3.36
CA GLY A 63 -2.68 6.02 4.76
C GLY A 63 -2.99 4.84 5.68
N LEU A 64 -4.17 4.23 5.53
CA LEU A 64 -4.56 3.08 6.36
C LEU A 64 -3.67 1.86 6.09
N VAL A 65 -3.42 1.53 4.82
CA VAL A 65 -2.51 0.44 4.45
C VAL A 65 -1.10 0.72 4.97
N GLY A 66 -0.62 1.95 4.86
CA GLY A 66 0.69 2.37 5.35
C GLY A 66 0.82 2.23 6.87
N VAL A 67 -0.16 2.75 7.62
CA VAL A 67 -0.18 2.65 9.08
C VAL A 67 -0.22 1.20 9.55
N LEU A 68 -1.10 0.37 8.97
CA LEU A 68 -1.18 -1.05 9.31
C LEU A 68 0.08 -1.82 8.92
N SER A 69 0.71 -1.46 7.80
CA SER A 69 1.98 -2.08 7.38
C SER A 69 3.12 -1.73 8.33
N VAL A 70 3.20 -0.47 8.78
CA VAL A 70 4.20 -0.04 9.77
C VAL A 70 3.95 -0.70 11.12
N ASP A 71 2.70 -0.77 11.58
CA ASP A 71 2.35 -1.46 12.81
C ASP A 71 2.74 -2.94 12.76
N LEU A 72 2.48 -3.62 11.64
CA LEU A 72 2.88 -5.01 11.43
C LEU A 72 4.40 -5.21 11.43
N LEU A 73 5.18 -4.20 11.01
CA LEU A 73 6.64 -4.24 11.04
C LEU A 73 7.20 -4.02 12.46
N ILE A 74 6.57 -3.14 13.26
CA ILE A 74 6.98 -2.86 14.64
C ILE A 74 6.54 -3.97 15.58
N ASN A 75 5.31 -4.45 15.41
CA ASN A 75 4.67 -5.50 16.20
C ASN A 75 4.42 -6.72 15.31
N PRO A 76 5.46 -7.53 15.00
CA PRO A 76 5.28 -8.72 14.19
C PRO A 76 4.35 -9.71 14.90
N LEU A 77 3.56 -10.43 14.11
CA LEU A 77 2.70 -11.49 14.62
C LEU A 77 3.58 -12.57 15.29
N LYS A 78 3.08 -13.16 16.38
CA LYS A 78 3.73 -14.27 17.10
C LYS A 78 3.69 -15.56 16.26
N SER A 79 4.47 -15.60 15.20
CA SER A 79 4.70 -16.79 14.40
C SER A 79 6.19 -16.93 14.12
N SER A 80 6.66 -18.17 14.15
CA SER A 80 8.06 -18.49 13.83
C SER A 80 8.46 -18.02 12.43
N TYR A 81 7.49 -17.92 11.50
CA TYR A 81 7.73 -17.39 10.16
C TYR A 81 8.04 -15.89 10.15
N TRP A 82 7.40 -15.08 10.99
CA TRP A 82 7.69 -13.65 11.09
C TRP A 82 9.08 -13.38 11.68
N ASP A 83 9.57 -14.24 12.58
CA ASP A 83 10.95 -14.12 13.06
C ASP A 83 11.97 -14.35 11.93
N ARG A 84 11.72 -15.32 11.04
CA ARG A 84 12.69 -15.64 9.98
C ARG A 84 12.56 -14.76 8.74
N PHE A 85 11.34 -14.46 8.31
CA PHE A 85 11.05 -13.84 7.03
C PHE A 85 10.54 -12.41 7.15
N SER A 86 10.48 -11.81 8.34
CA SER A 86 10.18 -10.37 8.42
C SER A 86 11.23 -9.58 7.62
N PRO A 87 10.84 -8.52 6.91
CA PRO A 87 11.77 -7.72 6.11
C PRO A 87 12.97 -7.20 6.92
N LEU A 88 12.73 -6.80 8.18
CA LEU A 88 13.77 -6.33 9.09
C LEU A 88 14.75 -7.46 9.45
N ASN A 89 14.25 -8.63 9.87
CA ASN A 89 15.13 -9.74 10.22
C ASN A 89 15.82 -10.33 9.00
N MET A 90 15.19 -10.31 7.82
CA MET A 90 15.81 -10.73 6.57
C MET A 90 17.00 -9.83 6.21
N PHE A 91 16.85 -8.51 6.39
CA PHE A 91 17.96 -7.57 6.19
C PHE A 91 19.09 -7.83 7.19
N ILE A 92 18.78 -7.98 8.47
CA ILE A 92 19.77 -8.29 9.52
C ILE A 92 20.46 -9.63 9.24
N ARG A 93 19.71 -10.67 8.89
CA ARG A 93 20.22 -12.01 8.56
C ARG A 93 21.04 -11.99 7.28
N PHE A 94 20.72 -11.16 6.29
CA PHE A 94 21.55 -10.97 5.09
C PHE A 94 22.94 -10.44 5.44
N PHE A 95 23.05 -9.47 6.35
CA PHE A 95 24.36 -9.02 6.85
C PHE A 95 25.03 -10.05 7.75
N ARG A 96 24.24 -10.78 8.57
CA ARG A 96 24.76 -11.84 9.45
C ARG A 96 25.14 -13.11 8.69
N PHE A 97 24.67 -13.31 7.47
CA PHE A 97 25.01 -14.47 6.63
C PHE A 97 26.53 -14.62 6.40
N PHE A 98 27.25 -13.50 6.44
CA PHE A 98 28.71 -13.49 6.35
C PHE A 98 29.42 -13.91 7.65
N LYS A 99 28.68 -14.15 8.75
CA LYS A 99 29.17 -14.67 10.03
C LYS A 99 28.65 -16.12 10.19
N ASN A 100 29.50 -17.04 10.67
CA ASN A 100 29.18 -18.47 10.77
C ASN A 100 27.82 -18.76 11.42
N SER A 101 27.09 -19.75 10.86
CA SER A 101 25.68 -20.05 11.13
C SER A 101 25.41 -20.53 12.56
N GLU A 102 24.38 -19.96 13.17
CA GLU A 102 23.76 -20.40 14.44
C GLU A 102 22.55 -21.32 14.13
N ASP A 103 22.23 -22.24 15.04
CA ASP A 103 21.06 -23.11 14.91
C ASP A 103 19.75 -22.31 15.05
N ASP A 104 18.81 -22.51 14.11
CA ASP A 104 17.50 -21.84 14.06
C ASP A 104 16.37 -22.85 14.34
N ILE A 105 15.18 -22.35 14.72
CA ILE A 105 13.93 -23.14 14.89
C ILE A 105 13.61 -24.03 13.66
N PHE A 106 14.07 -23.64 12.46
CA PHE A 106 13.85 -24.36 11.21
C PHE A 106 15.07 -25.11 10.66
N ARG A 107 16.29 -24.79 11.13
CA ARG A 107 17.54 -25.42 10.71
C ARG A 107 18.21 -25.91 11.98
N HIS A 108 17.78 -27.09 12.42
CA HIS A 108 18.30 -27.75 13.60
C HIS A 108 19.08 -28.98 13.15
N ASN A 109 20.35 -29.04 13.51
CA ASN A 109 21.10 -30.29 13.50
C ASN A 109 20.60 -31.10 14.71
N GLY A 110 20.14 -32.33 14.49
CA GLY A 110 19.46 -33.21 15.47
C GLY A 110 20.23 -33.55 16.76
N SER A 111 21.26 -32.79 17.09
CA SER A 111 22.15 -32.89 18.24
C SER A 111 21.80 -31.94 19.40
N ALA A 112 20.93 -30.94 19.21
CA ALA A 112 20.59 -29.98 20.29
C ALA A 112 19.39 -30.46 21.14
N SER A 113 19.40 -30.13 22.44
CA SER A 113 18.37 -30.58 23.39
C SER A 113 17.03 -29.85 23.19
N TYR A 114 15.91 -30.53 23.42
CA TYR A 114 14.55 -29.95 23.35
C TYR A 114 14.38 -28.71 24.25
N ASP A 115 15.09 -28.64 25.37
CA ASP A 115 15.05 -27.48 26.26
C ASP A 115 15.62 -26.21 25.62
N GLN A 116 16.58 -26.34 24.71
CA GLN A 116 17.10 -25.20 23.95
C GLN A 116 16.07 -24.70 22.92
N TYR A 117 15.25 -25.61 22.37
CA TYR A 117 14.18 -25.26 21.43
C TYR A 117 13.09 -24.42 22.11
N VAL A 118 12.66 -24.81 23.31
CA VAL A 118 11.65 -24.05 24.08
C VAL A 118 12.13 -22.64 24.41
N ARG A 119 13.45 -22.44 24.61
CA ARG A 119 14.05 -21.12 24.85
C ARG A 119 14.06 -20.23 23.60
N LEU A 120 14.08 -20.79 22.39
CA LEU A 120 14.07 -20.01 21.15
C LEU A 120 12.67 -19.51 20.77
N ILE A 121 11.61 -20.14 21.31
CA ILE A 121 10.20 -19.78 21.03
C ILE A 121 9.65 -18.74 22.00
N ARG A 122 10.22 -18.65 23.20
CA ARG A 122 9.77 -17.74 24.28
C ARG A 122 10.40 -16.36 24.15
#